data_AF-M8CYH1-F1
#
_entry.id   AF-M8CYH1-F1
#
_cell.length_a   1.000
_cell.length_b   1.000
_cell.length_c   1.000
_cell.angle_alpha   90.00
_cell.angle_beta   90.00
_cell.angle_gamma   90.00
#
_symmetry.space_group_name_H-M   'P 1'
#
loop_
_entity.id
_entity.type
_entity.pdbx_description
1 polymer ?
#
loop_
_entity_poly.entity_id
_entity_poly.type
_entity_poly.pdbx_seq_one_letter_code
_entity_poly.pdbx_strand_id
1 'polypeptide(L)'
;MLIAWQYLDKKAAAVEALKDYSSMQYIIEHSDEDIYEVETRMTSPHSAKITGVPGKHNPKSGEERLAACLDEIDVLKERYRRALEYMEWFKPAWEALSEEEQFILTEFFVNDVSKTEAVANIGEKLFLERAQVYRRKDKALNHLALLLYGK
;
A
#
# COMPACT_ATOMS: atom_id res chain seq x y z
N MET A 1 20.38 -5.12 -17.12
CA MET A 1 20.35 -5.45 -15.68
C MET A 1 21.36 -4.55 -14.98
N LEU A 2 20.93 -3.75 -14.00
CA LEU A 2 21.83 -2.89 -13.22
C LEU A 2 22.61 -3.76 -12.22
N ILE A 3 23.93 -3.69 -12.21
CA ILE A 3 24.82 -4.51 -11.32
C ILE A 3 24.46 -4.33 -9.83
N ALA A 4 23.89 -3.18 -9.45
CA ALA A 4 23.42 -2.89 -8.10
C ALA A 4 22.38 -3.89 -7.56
N TRP A 5 21.56 -4.50 -8.43
CA TRP A 5 20.51 -5.44 -8.01
C TRP A 5 21.04 -6.77 -7.45
N GLN A 6 22.30 -7.12 -7.74
CA GLN A 6 22.95 -8.32 -7.17
C GLN A 6 23.32 -8.14 -5.69
N TYR A 7 23.42 -6.90 -5.21
CA TYR A 7 23.82 -6.58 -3.84
C TYR A 7 22.65 -6.15 -2.96
N LEU A 8 21.43 -6.08 -3.50
CA LEU A 8 20.23 -5.73 -2.75
C LEU A 8 19.78 -6.91 -1.87
N ASP A 9 19.39 -6.64 -0.62
CA ASP A 9 18.71 -7.63 0.21
C ASP A 9 17.30 -7.87 -0.31
N LYS A 10 17.18 -8.87 -1.19
CA LYS A 10 15.92 -9.24 -1.85
C LYS A 10 14.85 -9.72 -0.86
N LYS A 11 15.24 -10.26 0.30
CA LYS A 11 14.27 -10.71 1.31
C LYS A 11 13.67 -9.52 2.04
N ALA A 12 14.53 -8.57 2.45
CA ALA A 12 14.05 -7.33 3.06
C ALA A 12 13.15 -6.55 2.09
N ALA A 13 13.55 -6.46 0.81
CA ALA A 13 12.75 -5.82 -0.23
C ALA A 13 11.40 -6.53 -0.47
N ALA A 14 11.34 -7.86 -0.36
CA ALA A 14 10.08 -8.60 -0.47
C ALA A 14 9.16 -8.38 0.75
N VAL A 15 9.72 -8.19 1.95
CA VAL A 15 8.95 -7.84 3.14
C VAL A 15 8.32 -6.46 3.01
N GLU A 16 9.08 -5.45 2.53
CA GLU A 16 8.52 -4.11 2.32
C GLU A 16 7.41 -4.14 1.26
N ALA A 17 7.62 -4.87 0.15
CA ALA A 17 6.57 -5.09 -0.84
C ALA A 17 5.28 -5.71 -0.22
N LEU A 18 5.43 -6.71 0.64
CA LEU A 18 4.26 -7.30 1.32
C LEU A 18 3.48 -6.29 2.17
N LYS A 19 4.17 -5.40 2.87
CA LYS A 19 3.53 -4.36 3.69
C LYS A 19 2.83 -3.31 2.83
N ASP A 20 3.41 -2.98 1.69
CA ASP A 20 2.82 -2.00 0.76
C ASP A 20 1.58 -2.56 0.06
N TYR A 21 1.45 -3.88 -0.08
CA TYR A 21 0.37 -4.54 -0.82
C TYR A 21 -1.04 -4.08 -0.37
N SER A 22 -1.33 -4.09 0.94
CA SER A 22 -2.63 -3.66 1.46
C SER A 22 -2.90 -2.17 1.21
N SER A 23 -1.86 -1.33 1.32
CA SER A 23 -1.94 0.10 1.04
C SER A 23 -2.21 0.38 -0.43
N MET A 24 -1.57 -0.36 -1.34
CA MET A 24 -1.76 -0.20 -2.79
C MET A 24 -3.15 -0.66 -3.21
N GLN A 25 -3.64 -1.77 -2.64
CA GLN A 25 -5.02 -2.20 -2.85
C GLN A 25 -6.02 -1.15 -2.35
N TYR A 26 -5.82 -0.61 -1.14
CA TYR A 26 -6.67 0.44 -0.59
C TYR A 26 -6.71 1.68 -1.49
N ILE A 27 -5.57 2.14 -2.00
CA ILE A 27 -5.49 3.27 -2.93
C ILE A 27 -6.35 2.99 -4.17
N ILE A 28 -6.25 1.81 -4.77
CA ILE A 28 -7.03 1.47 -5.98
C ILE A 28 -8.53 1.47 -5.67
N GLU A 29 -8.94 0.94 -4.52
CA GLU A 29 -10.35 0.84 -4.13
C GLU A 29 -10.99 2.20 -3.81
N HIS A 30 -10.23 3.17 -3.27
CA HIS A 30 -10.78 4.43 -2.74
C HIS A 30 -10.40 5.69 -3.55
N SER A 31 -9.51 5.58 -4.55
CA SER A 31 -9.06 6.77 -5.31
C SER A 31 -10.20 7.52 -6.00
N ASP A 32 -11.24 6.83 -6.47
CA ASP A 32 -12.38 7.46 -7.12
C ASP A 32 -13.19 8.31 -6.13
N GLU A 33 -13.37 7.81 -4.90
CA GLU A 33 -14.06 8.52 -3.82
C GLU A 33 -13.24 9.74 -3.40
N ASP A 34 -11.94 9.57 -3.18
CA ASP A 34 -11.02 10.67 -2.83
C ASP A 34 -11.04 11.79 -3.89
N ILE A 35 -10.98 11.44 -5.18
CA ILE A 35 -11.04 12.42 -6.28
C ILE A 35 -12.39 13.12 -6.30
N TYR A 36 -13.48 12.37 -6.16
CA TYR A 36 -14.83 12.93 -6.12
C TYR A 36 -15.03 13.93 -4.97
N GLU A 37 -14.48 13.65 -3.79
CA GLU A 37 -14.50 14.58 -2.66
C GLU A 37 -13.77 15.89 -2.98
N VAL A 38 -12.61 15.82 -3.60
CA VAL A 38 -11.85 17.02 -3.99
C VAL A 38 -12.58 17.80 -5.09
N GLU A 39 -13.16 17.13 -6.09
CA GLU A 39 -13.97 17.77 -7.13
C GLU A 39 -15.22 18.45 -6.57
N THR A 40 -15.88 17.79 -5.61
CA THR A 40 -17.02 18.36 -4.88
C THR A 40 -16.59 19.60 -4.11
N ARG A 41 -15.47 19.54 -3.38
CA ARG A 41 -14.91 20.69 -2.68
C ARG A 41 -14.56 21.81 -3.64
N MET A 42 -13.97 21.49 -4.80
CA MET A 42 -13.58 22.45 -5.83
C MET A 42 -14.79 23.25 -6.36
N THR A 43 -15.90 22.57 -6.62
CA THR A 43 -17.13 23.18 -7.18
C THR A 43 -18.07 23.76 -6.13
N SER A 44 -17.93 23.38 -4.86
CA SER A 44 -18.78 23.86 -3.77
C SER A 44 -18.60 25.36 -3.49
N PRO A 45 -19.68 26.08 -3.13
CA PRO A 45 -19.60 27.45 -2.66
C PRO A 45 -18.67 27.59 -1.45
N HIS A 46 -17.91 28.68 -1.41
CA HIS A 46 -17.03 28.96 -0.27
C HIS A 46 -17.86 29.33 0.97
N SER A 47 -17.63 28.62 2.09
CA SER A 47 -18.25 28.97 3.37
C SER A 47 -17.42 30.05 4.09
N ALA A 48 -18.11 31.03 4.68
CA ALA A 48 -17.45 32.06 5.48
C ALA A 48 -16.90 31.45 6.78
N LYS A 49 -15.62 31.65 7.06
CA LYS A 49 -15.03 31.28 8.36
C LYS A 49 -15.39 32.34 9.41
N ILE A 50 -16.26 31.99 10.36
CA ILE A 50 -16.60 32.85 11.50
C ILE A 50 -15.47 32.73 12.54
N THR A 51 -14.50 33.64 12.48
CA THR A 51 -13.31 33.64 13.36
C THR A 51 -13.35 34.73 14.44
N GLY A 52 -14.38 35.59 14.44
CA GLY A 52 -14.51 36.69 15.39
C GLY A 52 -13.54 37.87 15.17
N VAL A 53 -12.69 37.80 14.14
CA VAL A 53 -11.72 38.85 13.79
C VAL A 53 -11.88 39.27 12.32
N PRO A 54 -11.62 40.54 11.96
CA PRO A 54 -11.62 40.98 10.57
C PRO A 54 -10.55 40.22 9.77
N GLY A 55 -10.98 39.47 8.76
CA GLY A 55 -10.06 38.80 7.83
C GLY A 55 -9.43 39.80 6.85
N LYS A 56 -8.19 39.54 6.43
CA LYS A 56 -7.56 40.24 5.31
C LYS A 56 -8.26 39.84 4.01
N HIS A 57 -8.77 40.80 3.26
CA HIS A 57 -9.38 40.54 1.96
C HIS A 57 -8.32 40.08 0.94
N ASN A 58 -8.41 38.83 0.49
CA ASN A 58 -7.63 38.31 -0.62
C ASN A 58 -8.54 38.08 -1.84
N PRO A 59 -8.47 38.94 -2.89
CA PRO A 59 -9.28 38.77 -4.10
C PRO A 59 -8.91 37.51 -4.89
N LYS A 60 -7.74 36.92 -4.64
CA LYS A 60 -7.23 35.71 -5.31
C LYS A 60 -7.51 34.41 -4.54
N SER A 61 -8.16 34.50 -3.39
CA SER A 61 -8.45 33.32 -2.54
C SER A 61 -9.24 32.22 -3.24
N GLY A 62 -10.14 32.58 -4.18
CA GLY A 62 -10.86 31.61 -4.99
C GLY A 62 -9.96 30.87 -5.99
N GLU A 63 -9.09 31.59 -6.69
CA GLU A 63 -8.12 31.02 -7.65
C GLU A 63 -7.09 30.14 -6.93
N GLU A 64 -6.54 30.60 -5.79
CA GLU A 64 -5.62 29.83 -4.96
C GLU A 64 -6.22 28.51 -4.49
N ARG A 65 -7.50 28.53 -4.10
CA ARG A 65 -8.23 27.32 -3.70
C ARG A 65 -8.42 26.34 -4.85
N LEU A 66 -8.77 26.84 -6.05
CA LEU A 66 -8.94 26.01 -7.24
C LEU A 66 -7.61 25.37 -7.63
N ALA A 67 -6.52 26.14 -7.66
CA ALA A 67 -5.17 25.63 -7.92
C ALA A 67 -4.80 24.51 -6.94
N ALA A 68 -5.00 24.73 -5.63
CA ALA A 68 -4.72 23.71 -4.61
C ALA A 68 -5.55 22.42 -4.80
N CYS A 69 -6.82 22.54 -5.21
CA CYS A 69 -7.65 21.35 -5.49
C CYS A 69 -7.16 20.59 -6.72
N LEU A 70 -6.73 21.30 -7.78
CA LEU A 70 -6.16 20.67 -8.98
C LEU A 70 -4.85 19.95 -8.66
N ASP A 71 -3.96 20.59 -7.90
CA ASP A 71 -2.70 19.99 -7.45
C ASP A 71 -2.96 18.68 -6.67
N GLU A 72 -3.97 18.68 -5.80
CA GLU A 72 -4.36 17.51 -5.01
C GLU A 72 -4.93 16.38 -5.88
N ILE A 73 -5.79 16.70 -6.86
CA ILE A 73 -6.30 15.72 -7.83
C ILE A 73 -5.15 15.09 -8.63
N ASP A 74 -4.17 15.89 -9.06
CA ASP A 74 -3.01 15.39 -9.80
C ASP A 74 -2.17 14.44 -8.93
N VAL A 75 -1.97 14.76 -7.65
CA VAL A 75 -1.30 13.88 -6.68
C VAL A 75 -2.06 12.56 -6.50
N LEU A 76 -3.39 12.62 -6.35
CA LEU A 76 -4.24 11.42 -6.20
C LEU A 76 -4.17 10.53 -7.43
N LYS A 77 -4.27 11.10 -8.63
CA LYS A 77 -4.14 10.36 -9.91
C LYS A 77 -2.78 9.71 -10.06
N GLU A 78 -1.71 10.41 -9.70
CA GLU A 78 -0.35 9.87 -9.75
C GLU A 78 -0.16 8.73 -8.74
N ARG A 79 -0.73 8.84 -7.53
CA ARG A 79 -0.73 7.74 -6.55
C ARG A 79 -1.48 6.52 -7.07
N TYR A 80 -2.66 6.72 -7.66
CA TYR A 80 -3.43 5.65 -8.29
C TYR A 80 -2.65 4.94 -9.40
N ARG A 81 -2.03 5.71 -10.31
CA ARG A 81 -1.18 5.16 -11.39
C ARG A 81 -0.05 4.30 -10.82
N ARG A 82 0.65 4.78 -9.79
CA ARG A 82 1.72 4.03 -9.12
C ARG A 82 1.21 2.76 -8.45
N ALA A 83 0.04 2.81 -7.82
CA ALA A 83 -0.58 1.63 -7.21
C ALA A 83 -0.92 0.58 -8.27
N LEU A 84 -1.44 0.99 -9.44
CA LEU A 84 -1.67 0.06 -10.56
C LEU A 84 -0.37 -0.57 -11.06
N GLU A 85 0.69 0.22 -11.29
CA GLU A 85 2.00 -0.27 -11.73
C GLU A 85 2.60 -1.25 -10.70
N TYR A 86 2.46 -0.91 -9.42
CA TYR A 86 2.87 -1.78 -8.32
C TYR A 86 2.13 -3.12 -8.38
N MET A 87 0.80 -3.09 -8.52
CA MET A 87 -0.03 -4.30 -8.53
C MET A 87 0.23 -5.16 -9.78
N GLU A 88 0.47 -4.54 -10.93
CA GLU A 88 0.84 -5.25 -12.15
C GLU A 88 2.14 -6.04 -11.97
N TRP A 89 3.11 -5.49 -11.24
CA TRP A 89 4.36 -6.16 -10.92
C TRP A 89 4.23 -7.20 -9.79
N PHE A 90 3.52 -6.88 -8.71
CA PHE A 90 3.46 -7.69 -7.50
C PHE A 90 2.48 -8.87 -7.62
N LYS A 91 1.27 -8.63 -8.15
CA LYS A 91 0.17 -9.59 -8.14
C LYS A 91 0.51 -10.91 -8.85
N PRO A 92 1.18 -10.93 -10.03
CA PRO A 92 1.56 -12.19 -10.66
C PRO A 92 2.53 -13.04 -9.80
N ALA A 93 3.44 -12.39 -9.08
CA ALA A 93 4.35 -13.09 -8.16
C ALA A 93 3.60 -13.62 -6.94
N TRP A 94 2.66 -12.84 -6.39
CA TRP A 94 1.82 -13.27 -5.29
C TRP A 94 0.92 -14.46 -5.65
N GLU A 95 0.28 -14.42 -6.82
CA GLU A 95 -0.62 -15.47 -7.31
C GLU A 95 0.11 -16.77 -7.69
N ALA A 96 1.41 -16.70 -7.98
CA ALA A 96 2.23 -17.89 -8.24
C ALA A 96 2.63 -18.66 -6.97
N LEU A 97 2.47 -18.06 -5.79
CA LEU A 97 2.63 -18.76 -4.52
C LEU A 97 1.46 -19.73 -4.28
N SER A 98 1.72 -20.79 -3.51
CA SER A 98 0.65 -21.65 -3.02
C SER A 98 -0.24 -20.92 -1.99
N GLU A 99 -1.49 -21.38 -1.83
CA GLU A 99 -2.41 -20.84 -0.82
C GLU A 99 -1.81 -20.87 0.60
N GLU A 100 -1.03 -21.91 0.92
CA GLU A 100 -0.35 -22.03 2.20
C GLU A 100 0.73 -20.94 2.37
N GLU A 101 1.53 -20.70 1.33
CA GLU A 101 2.56 -19.66 1.34
C GLU A 101 1.95 -18.26 1.46
N GLN A 102 0.88 -17.99 0.69
CA GLN A 102 0.13 -16.74 0.80
C GLN A 102 -0.42 -16.56 2.20
N PHE A 103 -1.09 -17.57 2.77
CA PHE A 103 -1.64 -17.52 4.11
C PHE A 103 -0.55 -17.23 5.18
N ILE A 104 0.57 -17.94 5.12
CA ILE A 104 1.69 -17.72 6.04
C ILE A 104 2.23 -16.29 5.93
N LEU A 105 2.45 -15.78 4.71
CA LEU A 105 2.98 -14.44 4.52
C LEU A 105 1.98 -13.34 4.93
N THR A 106 0.69 -13.56 4.68
CA THR A 106 -0.39 -12.66 5.11
C THR A 106 -0.40 -12.50 6.62
N GLU A 107 -0.41 -13.62 7.36
CA GLU A 107 -0.40 -13.59 8.83
C GLU A 107 0.84 -12.88 9.40
N PHE A 108 2.00 -13.04 8.77
CA PHE A 108 3.25 -12.46 9.29
C PHE A 108 3.48 -10.98 8.92
N PHE A 109 2.97 -10.52 7.78
CA PHE A 109 3.41 -9.25 7.19
C PHE A 109 2.30 -8.33 6.70
N VAL A 110 1.09 -8.86 6.46
CA VAL A 110 -0.05 -8.09 5.93
C VAL A 110 -1.05 -7.79 7.03
N ASN A 111 -1.36 -8.78 7.87
CA ASN A 111 -2.23 -8.60 9.02
C ASN A 111 -1.52 -7.80 10.12
N ASP A 112 -2.26 -6.90 10.77
CA ASP A 112 -1.77 -6.14 11.93
C ASP A 112 -1.90 -6.97 13.21
N VAL A 113 -1.17 -8.09 13.25
CA VAL A 113 -1.11 -9.00 14.40
C VAL A 113 0.31 -9.14 14.92
N SER A 114 0.42 -9.49 16.20
CA SER A 114 1.74 -9.73 16.78
C SER A 114 2.40 -10.98 16.15
N LYS A 115 3.74 -11.02 16.11
CA LYS A 115 4.46 -12.22 15.63
C LYS A 115 4.09 -13.50 16.39
N THR A 116 3.75 -13.38 17.67
CA THR A 116 3.34 -14.52 18.51
C THR A 116 1.97 -15.04 18.08
N GLU A 117 1.06 -14.12 17.79
CA GLU A 117 -0.29 -14.43 17.32
C GLU A 117 -0.29 -15.01 15.91
N ALA A 118 0.45 -14.42 14.97
CA ALA A 118 0.65 -14.98 13.64
C ALA A 118 1.15 -16.45 13.70
N VAL A 119 2.15 -16.72 14.56
CA VAL A 119 2.67 -18.08 14.76
C VAL A 119 1.60 -19.02 15.33
N ALA A 120 0.78 -18.55 16.27
CA ALA A 120 -0.29 -19.34 16.85
C ALA A 120 -1.38 -19.66 15.80
N ASN A 121 -1.85 -18.64 15.06
CA ASN A 121 -2.85 -18.78 14.01
C ASN A 121 -2.42 -19.77 12.92
N ILE A 122 -1.16 -19.66 12.46
CA ILE A 122 -0.60 -20.58 11.47
C ILE A 122 -0.45 -21.99 12.05
N GLY A 123 0.08 -22.09 13.27
CA GLY A 123 0.28 -23.37 13.95
C GLY A 123 -1.02 -24.13 14.15
N GLU A 124 -2.09 -23.44 14.53
CA GLU A 124 -3.42 -24.01 14.71
C GLU A 124 -4.05 -24.43 13.37
N LYS A 125 -4.05 -23.53 12.37
CA LYS A 125 -4.71 -23.81 11.08
C LYS A 125 -4.00 -24.90 10.26
N LEU A 126 -2.67 -24.95 10.32
CA LEU A 126 -1.86 -25.89 9.54
C LEU A 126 -1.35 -27.08 10.34
N PHE A 127 -1.69 -27.17 11.63
CA PHE A 127 -1.23 -28.19 12.57
C PHE A 127 0.31 -28.29 12.62
N LEU A 128 0.97 -27.15 12.76
CA LEU A 128 2.43 -27.04 12.74
C LEU A 128 3.00 -26.63 14.08
N GLU A 129 4.15 -27.22 14.41
CA GLU A 129 5.00 -26.75 15.50
C GLU A 129 5.60 -25.37 15.19
N ARG A 130 5.84 -24.56 16.21
CA ARG A 130 6.42 -23.22 16.08
C ARG A 130 7.68 -23.18 15.21
N ALA A 131 8.57 -24.17 15.37
CA ALA A 131 9.79 -24.26 14.57
C ALA A 131 9.50 -24.51 13.07
N GLN A 132 8.45 -25.27 12.75
CA GLN A 132 8.05 -25.51 11.37
C GLN A 132 7.43 -24.26 10.75
N VAL A 133 6.63 -23.49 11.50
CA VAL A 133 6.07 -22.21 11.05
C VAL A 133 7.16 -21.26 10.56
N TYR A 134 8.21 -21.03 11.36
CA TYR A 134 9.31 -20.15 10.94
C TYR A 134 10.05 -20.65 9.69
N ARG A 135 10.30 -21.97 9.60
CA ARG A 135 10.95 -22.56 8.42
C ARG A 135 10.10 -22.39 7.16
N ARG A 136 8.79 -22.62 7.25
CA ARG A 136 7.86 -22.44 6.12
C ARG A 136 7.74 -20.97 5.74
N LYS A 137 7.66 -20.05 6.71
CA LYS A 137 7.71 -18.60 6.47
C LYS A 137 8.97 -18.19 5.71
N ASP A 138 10.15 -18.65 6.14
CA ASP A 138 11.40 -18.32 5.46
C ASP A 138 11.46 -18.88 4.04
N LYS A 139 10.93 -20.10 3.82
CA LYS A 139 10.83 -20.70 2.49
C LYS A 139 9.89 -19.91 1.58
N ALA A 140 8.69 -19.57 2.06
CA ALA A 140 7.69 -18.77 1.35
C ALA A 140 8.26 -17.39 0.96
N LEU A 141 8.93 -16.72 1.90
CA LEU A 141 9.55 -15.42 1.66
C LEU A 141 10.68 -15.49 0.62
N ASN A 142 11.52 -16.54 0.66
CA ASN A 142 12.55 -16.73 -0.35
C ASN A 142 11.94 -16.99 -1.74
N HIS A 143 10.85 -17.75 -1.79
CA HIS A 143 10.15 -18.04 -3.03
C HIS A 143 9.56 -16.76 -3.63
N LEU A 144 8.86 -15.95 -2.84
CA LEU A 144 8.35 -14.66 -3.27
C LEU A 144 9.46 -13.71 -3.73
N ALA A 145 10.56 -13.60 -2.97
CA ALA A 145 11.69 -12.76 -3.35
C ALA A 145 12.32 -13.19 -4.68
N LEU A 146 12.33 -14.49 -4.98
CA LEU A 146 12.79 -15.01 -6.27
C LEU A 146 11.80 -14.70 -7.40
N LEU A 147 10.50 -14.78 -7.17
CA LEU A 147 9.48 -14.41 -8.16
C LEU A 147 9.52 -12.91 -8.49
N LEU A 148 9.74 -12.05 -7.50
CA LEU A 148 9.80 -10.59 -7.66
C LEU A 148 11.12 -10.10 -8.28
N TYR A 149 12.26 -10.68 -7.86
CA TYR A 149 13.59 -10.12 -8.12
C TYR A 149 14.60 -11.12 -8.71
N GLY A 150 14.16 -12.32 -9.09
CA GLY A 150 15.03 -13.41 -9.58
C GLY A 150 15.37 -13.34 -11.07
N LYS A 151 14.85 -12.35 -11.80
CA LYS A 151 15.19 -12.10 -13.21
C LYS A 151 16.52 -11.38 -13.35
#